data_AF-A0A2E6BND5-F1
#
_entry.id   AF-A0A2E6BND5-F1
#
_cell.length_a   1.000
_cell.length_b   1.000
_cell.length_c   1.000
_cell.angle_alpha   90.00
_cell.angle_beta   90.00
_cell.angle_gamma   90.00
#
_symmetry.space_group_name_H-M   'P 1'
#
loop_
_entity.id
_entity.type
_entity.pdbx_description
1 polymer ?
#
loop_
_entity_poly.entity_id
_entity_poly.type
_entity_poly.pdbx_seq_one_letter_code
_entity_poly.pdbx_strand_id
1 'polypeptide(L)'
;MEDTAAVEKIATISLPDDSEFSTVSIIGHWSDNLGNFGISKCYGYLESKKKITLVLDVLCEKETLRGSIFTRGGRKESLQEAGVGYLKIINAEGDFEILKGSSCKYGVFYYKNAIQYTTKCDVDDATFKKLKGD
;
A
#
# COMPACT_ATOMS: atom_id res chain seq x y z
N MET A 1 -7.68 4.32 -5.82
CA MET A 1 -6.63 3.48 -6.43
C MET A 1 -6.95 2.03 -6.14
N GLU A 2 -6.81 1.18 -7.14
CA GLU A 2 -6.95 -0.27 -7.04
C GLU A 2 -5.61 -0.90 -7.43
N ASP A 3 -5.15 -1.84 -6.63
CA ASP A 3 -3.83 -2.44 -6.76
C ASP A 3 -3.95 -3.97 -6.76
N THR A 4 -3.15 -4.62 -7.59
CA THR A 4 -2.95 -6.08 -7.59
C THR A 4 -1.45 -6.37 -7.52
N ALA A 5 -1.01 -7.12 -6.53
CA ALA A 5 0.40 -7.36 -6.28
C ALA A 5 0.69 -8.76 -5.75
N ALA A 6 1.94 -9.21 -5.89
CA ALA A 6 2.47 -10.38 -5.21
C ALA A 6 3.22 -9.94 -3.95
N VAL A 7 3.03 -10.70 -2.87
CA VAL A 7 3.73 -10.53 -1.59
C VAL A 7 4.76 -11.63 -1.44
N GLU A 8 6.00 -11.25 -1.19
CA GLU A 8 7.10 -12.19 -0.93
C GLU A 8 7.77 -11.86 0.39
N LYS A 9 8.08 -12.90 1.18
CA LYS A 9 8.94 -12.78 2.36
C LYS A 9 10.39 -13.00 1.91
N ILE A 10 11.21 -11.96 1.98
CA ILE A 10 12.61 -11.99 1.53
C ILE A 10 13.49 -12.70 2.57
N ALA A 11 13.30 -12.38 3.84
CA ALA A 11 14.01 -12.98 4.97
C ALA A 11 13.05 -13.10 6.14
N THR A 12 13.18 -14.16 6.95
CA THR A 12 12.32 -14.40 8.12
C THR A 12 13.12 -14.91 9.31
N ILE A 13 12.80 -14.39 10.49
CA ILE A 13 13.26 -14.89 11.79
C ILE A 13 12.04 -15.39 12.55
N SER A 14 12.08 -16.64 13.02
CA SER A 14 11.06 -17.22 13.88
C SER A 14 11.50 -17.15 15.34
N LEU A 15 10.59 -16.75 16.22
CA LEU A 15 10.81 -16.64 17.66
C LEU A 15 10.21 -17.86 18.41
N PRO A 16 10.70 -18.17 19.62
CA PRO A 16 10.22 -19.35 20.38
C PRO A 16 8.72 -19.34 20.74
N ASP A 17 8.06 -18.18 20.65
CA ASP A 17 6.65 -18.00 20.98
C ASP A 17 5.72 -18.08 19.74
N ASP A 18 6.20 -18.64 18.63
CA ASP A 18 5.54 -18.75 17.32
C ASP A 18 5.30 -17.40 16.59
N SER A 19 5.96 -16.33 17.03
CA SER A 19 5.99 -15.08 16.26
C SER A 19 7.09 -15.11 15.20
N GLU A 20 6.87 -14.36 14.11
CA GLU A 20 7.79 -14.21 12.99
C GLU A 20 8.01 -12.73 12.70
N PHE A 21 9.26 -12.37 12.44
CA PHE A 21 9.64 -11.11 11.81
C PHE A 21 10.11 -11.39 10.39
N SER A 22 9.50 -10.74 9.40
CA SER A 22 9.87 -10.91 7.99
C SER A 22 10.14 -9.56 7.32
N THR A 23 11.19 -9.48 6.51
CA THR A 23 11.29 -8.44 5.48
C THR A 23 10.43 -8.85 4.31
N VAL A 24 9.61 -7.94 3.79
CA VAL A 24 8.65 -8.22 2.73
C VAL A 24 8.81 -7.30 1.53
N SER A 25 8.56 -7.84 0.34
CA SER A 25 8.31 -7.07 -0.88
C SER A 25 6.85 -7.26 -1.31
N ILE A 26 6.27 -6.19 -1.85
CA ILE A 26 4.92 -6.19 -2.42
C ILE A 26 5.01 -5.48 -3.77
N ILE A 27 5.01 -6.25 -4.86
CA ILE A 27 5.27 -5.73 -6.21
C ILE A 27 4.10 -6.09 -7.10
N GLY A 28 3.62 -5.11 -7.86
CA GLY A 28 2.46 -5.29 -8.71
C GLY A 28 2.11 -4.09 -9.56
N HIS A 29 0.84 -4.03 -9.94
CA HIS A 29 0.27 -2.99 -10.78
C HIS A 29 -0.86 -2.26 -10.05
N TRP A 30 -1.13 -1.04 -10.48
CA TRP A 30 -2.22 -0.24 -9.94
C TRP A 30 -2.92 0.57 -11.02
N SER A 31 -4.16 0.90 -10.75
CA SER A 31 -4.95 1.84 -11.53
C SER A 31 -5.77 2.77 -10.63
N ASP A 32 -6.32 3.82 -11.19
CA ASP A 32 -7.31 4.66 -10.51
C ASP A 32 -8.49 5.04 -11.41
N ASN A 33 -9.44 5.76 -10.81
CA ASN A 33 -10.64 6.24 -11.49
C ASN A 33 -10.39 7.48 -12.36
N LEU A 34 -9.14 7.93 -12.50
CA LEU A 34 -8.71 9.03 -13.36
C LEU A 34 -8.01 8.51 -14.63
N GLY A 35 -7.96 7.18 -14.81
CA GLY A 35 -7.35 6.54 -15.97
C GLY A 35 -5.83 6.35 -15.83
N ASN A 36 -5.25 6.58 -14.66
CA ASN A 36 -3.85 6.24 -14.42
C ASN A 36 -3.70 4.72 -14.34
N PHE A 37 -2.60 4.20 -14.90
CA PHE A 37 -2.17 2.82 -14.76
C PHE A 37 -0.65 2.80 -14.58
N GLY A 38 -0.16 1.90 -13.74
CA GLY A 38 1.24 1.94 -13.32
C GLY A 38 1.73 0.71 -12.60
N ILE A 39 2.96 0.81 -12.10
CA ILE A 39 3.63 -0.21 -11.31
C ILE A 39 3.70 0.30 -9.86
N SER A 40 3.50 -0.61 -8.90
CA SER A 40 3.69 -0.37 -7.48
C SER A 40 4.79 -1.29 -6.96
N LYS A 41 5.74 -0.72 -6.22
CA LYS A 41 6.79 -1.46 -5.51
C LYS A 41 6.76 -1.02 -4.05
N CYS A 42 6.58 -1.98 -3.14
CA CYS A 42 6.68 -1.71 -1.71
C CYS A 42 7.69 -2.62 -1.05
N TYR A 43 8.39 -2.09 -0.06
CA TYR A 43 9.29 -2.83 0.81
C TYR A 43 9.07 -2.43 2.25
N GLY A 44 9.25 -3.38 3.15
CA GLY A 44 9.08 -3.13 4.57
C GLY A 44 9.21 -4.38 5.40
N TYR A 45 8.55 -4.40 6.54
CA TYR A 45 8.57 -5.54 7.45
C TYR A 45 7.16 -5.94 7.90
N LEU A 46 7.03 -7.22 8.19
CA LEU A 46 5.84 -7.87 8.70
C LEU A 46 6.21 -8.61 9.98
N GLU A 47 5.56 -8.24 11.08
CA GLU A 47 5.51 -9.04 12.29
C GLU A 47 4.19 -9.79 12.32
N SER A 48 4.26 -11.11 12.54
CA SER A 48 3.07 -11.95 12.60
C SER A 48 3.18 -13.01 13.67
N LYS A 49 2.04 -13.49 14.14
CA LYS A 49 1.94 -14.64 15.03
C LYS A 49 0.79 -15.50 14.57
N LYS A 50 1.08 -16.73 14.13
CA LYS A 50 0.11 -17.59 13.45
C LYS A 50 -0.53 -16.84 12.26
N LYS A 51 -1.86 -16.74 12.20
CA LYS A 51 -2.61 -16.03 11.14
C LYS A 51 -2.90 -14.55 11.44
N ILE A 52 -2.27 -13.99 12.47
CA ILE A 52 -2.48 -12.60 12.89
C ILE A 52 -1.29 -11.76 12.44
N THR A 53 -1.56 -10.65 11.75
CA THR A 53 -0.59 -9.57 11.53
C THR A 53 -0.51 -8.76 12.82
N LEU A 54 0.66 -8.77 13.46
CA LEU A 54 0.94 -7.91 14.61
C LEU A 54 1.26 -6.50 14.10
N VAL A 55 2.17 -6.39 13.14
CA VAL A 55 2.59 -5.14 12.51
C VAL A 55 2.91 -5.36 11.05
N LEU A 56 2.46 -4.45 10.19
CA LEU A 56 2.98 -4.24 8.84
C LEU A 56 3.35 -2.77 8.73
N ASP A 57 4.55 -2.47 8.27
CA ASP A 57 4.99 -1.12 7.88
C ASP A 57 5.77 -1.24 6.58
N VAL A 58 5.27 -0.58 5.54
CA VAL A 58 5.84 -0.59 4.20
C VAL A 58 5.97 0.82 3.67
N LEU A 59 7.06 1.04 2.95
CA LEU A 59 7.24 2.18 2.05
C LEU A 59 6.93 1.69 0.62
N CYS A 60 6.04 2.39 -0.07
CA CYS A 60 5.65 2.10 -1.44
C CYS A 60 5.99 3.25 -2.36
N GLU A 61 6.44 2.92 -3.57
CA GLU A 61 6.53 3.77 -4.73
C GLU A 61 5.52 3.30 -5.77
N LYS A 62 4.71 4.24 -6.27
CA LYS A 62 3.75 4.00 -7.35
C LYS A 62 4.10 4.90 -8.52
N GLU A 63 4.51 4.32 -9.64
CA GLU A 63 4.97 5.04 -10.83
C GLU A 63 3.93 4.93 -11.94
N THR A 64 3.67 6.03 -12.65
CA THR A 64 2.87 6.07 -13.89
C THR A 64 3.41 7.16 -14.82
N LEU A 65 2.85 7.29 -16.03
CA LEU A 65 3.26 8.30 -17.01
C LEU A 65 3.06 9.74 -16.52
N ARG A 66 2.14 9.95 -15.58
CA ARG A 66 1.81 11.28 -15.00
C ARG A 66 2.65 11.66 -13.78
N GLY A 67 3.51 10.76 -13.30
CA GLY A 67 4.38 11.00 -12.15
C GLY A 67 4.38 9.84 -11.16
N SER A 68 4.86 10.12 -9.95
CA SER A 68 5.08 9.11 -8.91
C SER A 68 4.45 9.51 -7.58
N ILE A 69 3.97 8.52 -6.82
CA ILE A 69 3.42 8.67 -5.48
C ILE A 69 4.22 7.79 -4.52
N PHE A 70 4.71 8.39 -3.44
CA PHE A 70 5.42 7.69 -2.38
C PHE A 70 4.56 7.64 -1.13
N THR A 71 4.24 6.44 -0.66
CA THR A 71 3.40 6.25 0.53
C THR A 71 4.12 5.45 1.59
N ARG A 72 3.87 5.78 2.86
CA ARG A 72 4.24 4.92 3.99
C ARG A 72 3.01 4.54 4.76
N GLY A 73 2.92 3.28 5.15
CA GLY A 73 1.83 2.85 6.01
C GLY A 73 1.76 1.35 6.20
N GLY A 74 0.62 0.90 6.70
CA GLY A 74 0.39 -0.51 7.00
C GLY A 74 -0.73 -0.68 8.02
N ARG A 75 -0.63 -1.72 8.83
CA ARG A 75 -1.68 -2.14 9.77
C ARG A 75 -1.09 -2.76 11.02
N LYS A 76 -1.84 -2.69 12.11
CA LYS A 76 -1.52 -3.33 13.39
C LYS A 76 -2.69 -4.20 13.82
N GLU A 77 -2.39 -5.31 14.47
CA GLU A 77 -3.36 -6.22 15.12
C GLU A 77 -4.55 -6.58 14.22
N SER A 78 -4.27 -7.10 13.02
CA SER A 78 -5.30 -7.45 12.04
C SER A 78 -5.21 -8.91 11.62
N LEU A 79 -6.33 -9.47 11.14
CA LEU A 79 -6.29 -10.74 10.43
C LEU A 79 -5.41 -10.62 9.18
N GLN A 80 -4.64 -11.66 8.87
CA GLN A 80 -3.83 -11.68 7.66
C GLN A 80 -4.70 -11.66 6.40
N GLU A 81 -5.81 -12.40 6.41
CA GLU A 81 -6.65 -12.68 5.23
C GLU A 81 -7.48 -11.48 4.75
N ALA A 82 -7.84 -10.55 5.65
CA ALA A 82 -8.50 -9.29 5.31
C ALA A 82 -8.30 -8.23 6.41
N GLY A 83 -8.17 -6.96 6.04
CA GLY A 83 -8.04 -5.88 7.03
C GLY A 83 -8.08 -4.49 6.43
N VAL A 84 -8.28 -3.49 7.30
CA VAL A 84 -8.16 -2.08 6.97
C VAL A 84 -6.82 -1.57 7.49
N GLY A 85 -6.06 -0.89 6.64
CA GLY A 85 -4.85 -0.21 7.04
C GLY A 85 -4.86 1.28 6.66
N TYR A 86 -3.79 1.95 7.05
CA TYR A 86 -3.61 3.38 6.84
C TYR A 86 -2.36 3.62 6.00
N LEU A 87 -2.42 4.58 5.09
CA LEU A 87 -1.31 5.04 4.28
C LEU A 87 -1.24 6.56 4.38
N LYS A 88 -0.03 7.11 4.38
CA LYS A 88 0.22 8.54 4.22
C LYS A 88 1.02 8.75 2.95
N ILE A 89 0.61 9.69 2.12
CA ILE A 89 1.41 10.15 0.97
C ILE A 89 2.52 11.05 1.52
N ILE A 90 3.73 10.50 1.61
CA ILE A 90 4.88 11.21 2.20
C ILE A 90 5.60 12.08 1.16
N ASN A 91 5.51 11.70 -0.11
CA ASN A 91 6.03 12.48 -1.23
C ASN A 91 5.23 12.16 -2.50
N ALA A 92 5.25 13.06 -3.46
CA ALA A 92 4.64 12.87 -4.78
C ALA A 92 5.32 13.80 -5.79
N GLU A 93 5.26 13.42 -7.06
CA GLU A 93 5.88 14.09 -8.20
C GLU A 93 4.89 14.22 -9.36
N GLY A 94 5.13 15.18 -10.25
CA GLY A 94 4.29 15.43 -11.42
C GLY A 94 2.89 15.89 -11.03
N ASP A 95 1.87 15.35 -11.68
CA ASP A 95 0.47 15.77 -11.45
C ASP A 95 -0.01 15.45 -10.03
N PHE A 96 0.69 14.57 -9.31
CA PHE A 96 0.32 14.11 -7.98
C PHE A 96 0.89 14.97 -6.84
N GLU A 97 1.69 16.00 -7.11
CA GLU A 97 2.29 16.84 -6.05
C GLU A 97 1.26 17.39 -5.05
N ILE A 98 0.05 17.70 -5.53
CA ILE A 98 -1.06 18.19 -4.71
C ILE A 98 -1.54 17.18 -3.64
N LEU A 99 -1.21 15.89 -3.79
CA LEU A 99 -1.58 14.83 -2.86
C LEU A 99 -0.59 14.69 -1.69
N LYS A 100 0.53 15.42 -1.70
CA LYS A 100 1.56 15.33 -0.65
C LYS A 100 0.96 15.68 0.72
N GLY A 101 1.15 14.78 1.68
CA GLY A 101 0.65 14.91 3.05
C GLY A 101 -0.73 14.27 3.29
N SER A 102 -1.47 13.93 2.23
CA SER A 102 -2.80 13.32 2.36
C SER A 102 -2.75 11.96 3.03
N SER A 103 -3.78 11.69 3.82
CA SER A 103 -3.99 10.40 4.48
C SER A 103 -5.01 9.58 3.69
N CYS A 104 -4.74 8.27 3.62
CA CYS A 104 -5.55 7.32 2.90
C CYS A 104 -5.84 6.10 3.77
N LYS A 105 -6.98 5.47 3.53
CA LYS A 105 -7.32 4.16 4.08
C LYS A 105 -7.29 3.15 2.97
N TYR A 106 -6.87 1.93 3.27
CA TYR A 106 -6.94 0.84 2.31
C TYR A 106 -7.60 -0.39 2.91
N GLY A 107 -8.34 -1.12 2.07
CA GLY A 107 -8.81 -2.47 2.37
C GLY A 107 -8.03 -3.46 1.51
N VAL A 108 -7.63 -4.60 2.08
CA VAL A 108 -6.84 -5.63 1.39
C VAL A 108 -7.50 -6.99 1.51
N PHE A 109 -7.42 -7.76 0.43
CA PHE A 109 -7.81 -9.16 0.33
C PHE A 109 -6.63 -10.00 -0.15
N TYR A 110 -6.46 -11.18 0.44
CA TYR A 110 -5.38 -12.10 0.11
C TYR A 110 -5.93 -13.34 -0.61
N TYR A 111 -5.23 -13.78 -1.64
CA TYR A 111 -5.39 -15.10 -2.24
C TYR A 111 -4.01 -15.71 -2.47
N LYS A 112 -3.63 -16.66 -1.60
CA LYS A 112 -2.26 -17.20 -1.52
C LYS A 112 -1.25 -16.06 -1.30
N ASN A 113 -0.26 -15.91 -2.18
CA ASN A 113 0.73 -14.84 -2.17
C ASN A 113 0.29 -13.61 -3.00
N ALA A 114 -0.87 -13.66 -3.65
CA ALA A 114 -1.42 -12.51 -4.35
C ALA A 114 -2.31 -11.69 -3.41
N ILE A 115 -2.27 -10.37 -3.60
CA ILE A 115 -3.16 -9.43 -2.92
C ILE A 115 -3.87 -8.56 -3.94
N GLN A 116 -5.10 -8.21 -3.59
CA GLN A 116 -5.81 -7.09 -4.17
C GLN A 116 -6.10 -6.10 -3.06
N TYR A 117 -5.81 -4.82 -3.27
CA TYR A 117 -6.15 -3.80 -2.29
C TYR A 117 -6.67 -2.53 -2.95
N THR A 118 -7.63 -1.90 -2.27
CA THR A 118 -8.24 -0.65 -2.72
C THR A 118 -7.86 0.44 -1.73
N THR A 119 -7.27 1.51 -2.24
CA THR A 119 -6.90 2.69 -1.46
C THR A 119 -7.82 3.86 -1.78
N LYS A 120 -8.38 4.46 -0.73
CA LYS A 120 -9.17 5.70 -0.80
C LYS A 120 -8.48 6.78 0.01
N CYS A 121 -8.10 7.87 -0.65
CA CYS A 121 -7.51 9.05 -0.03
C CYS A 121 -8.59 10.09 0.24
N ASP A 122 -8.43 10.82 1.35
CA ASP A 122 -9.29 11.95 1.67
C ASP A 122 -8.78 13.19 0.92
N VAL A 123 -9.50 13.58 -0.13
CA VAL A 123 -9.15 14.72 -1.00
C VAL A 123 -10.41 15.54 -1.23
N ASP A 124 -10.27 16.87 -1.20
CA ASP A 124 -11.38 17.77 -1.50
C ASP A 124 -11.70 17.81 -3.01
N ASP A 125 -12.90 18.29 -3.34
CA ASP A 125 -13.40 18.35 -4.71
C ASP A 125 -12.52 19.21 -5.64
N ALA A 126 -11.88 20.26 -5.12
CA ALA A 126 -11.03 21.14 -5.92
C ALA A 126 -9.73 20.41 -6.32
N THR A 127 -9.15 19.67 -5.39
CA THR A 127 -8.00 18.79 -5.62
C THR A 127 -8.35 17.68 -6.59
N PHE A 128 -9.51 17.03 -6.42
CA PHE A 128 -9.97 15.98 -7.31
C PHE A 128 -10.16 16.47 -8.76
N LYS A 129 -10.76 17.66 -8.95
CA LYS A 129 -10.91 18.29 -10.28
C LYS A 129 -9.58 18.57 -10.95
N LYS A 130 -8.61 19.14 -10.22
CA LYS A 130 -7.26 19.38 -10.72
C LYS A 130 -6.58 18.10 -11.21
N LEU A 131 -6.71 17.00 -10.45
CA LEU A 131 -6.13 15.71 -10.83
C LEU A 131 -6.80 15.10 -12.08
N LYS A 132 -8.08 15.38 -12.29
CA LYS A 132 -8.82 14.97 -13.48
C LYS A 132 -8.42 15.76 -14.74
N GLY A 133 -7.80 16.93 -14.58
CA GLY A 133 -7.43 17.82 -15.68
C GLY A 133 -8.60 18.70 -16.16
N ASP A 134 -9.58 18.95 -15.28
CA ASP A 134 -10.71 19.88 -15.51
C ASP A 134 -10.38 21.31 -15.02
#